data_AF-A0A7C1C469-F1
#
_entry.id   AF-A0A7C1C469-F1
#
_cell.length_a   1.000
_cell.length_b   1.000
_cell.length_c   1.000
_cell.angle_alpha   90.00
_cell.angle_beta   90.00
_cell.angle_gamma   90.00
#
_symmetry.space_group_name_H-M   'P 1'
#
loop_
_entity.id
_entity.type
_entity.pdbx_description
1 polymer ?
#
loop_
_entity_poly.entity_id
_entity_poly.type
_entity_poly.pdbx_seq_one_letter_code
_entity_poly.pdbx_strand_id
1 'polypeptide(L)'
;MKESIKTLLVITSLAFITSGAIAQKKYKNTTDIPENIMTPNVVETTIGTLEFFDGVPTKETAQITQVFLLKSRGVDAFLKGIPGASLQELRKGPAALGVDANGKVALFENLMDSHALFLTANTSTLYIFPYVNTKDDGPVVVEVPPMMLGAFDDAWFRFVSDVGLAGPDKGKGGKYLVLPPGYKGEVPSGYFVIKPRTYATWLFMRGNISKGVD
;
A
#
# COMPACT_ATOMS: atom_id res chain seq x y z
N MET A 1 70.67 39.00 -58.85
CA MET A 1 70.87 39.02 -57.39
C MET A 1 69.81 39.94 -56.80
N LYS A 2 68.86 39.37 -56.05
CA LYS A 2 67.79 40.00 -55.23
C LYS A 2 66.73 40.86 -55.94
N GLU A 3 65.67 40.17 -56.36
CA GLU A 3 64.36 40.72 -56.74
C GLU A 3 63.46 40.88 -55.51
N SER A 4 62.98 42.11 -55.34
CA SER A 4 61.59 42.54 -55.11
C SER A 4 60.79 42.21 -53.84
N ILE A 5 59.93 43.18 -53.57
CA ILE A 5 59.17 43.54 -52.37
C ILE A 5 57.71 43.10 -52.52
N LYS A 6 57.10 42.64 -51.41
CA LYS A 6 55.65 42.54 -51.09
C LYS A 6 54.77 41.69 -52.00
N THR A 7 54.06 40.71 -51.42
CA THR A 7 52.58 40.65 -51.41
C THR A 7 52.11 39.53 -50.47
N LEU A 8 51.16 39.90 -49.61
CA LEU A 8 50.39 39.12 -48.65
C LEU A 8 49.32 38.28 -49.39
N LEU A 9 49.15 37.00 -49.05
CA LEU A 9 47.89 36.29 -49.32
C LEU A 9 47.69 35.11 -48.35
N VAL A 10 46.92 35.39 -47.29
CA VAL A 10 46.25 34.41 -46.45
C VAL A 10 45.06 33.90 -47.26
N ILE A 11 45.05 32.61 -47.60
CA ILE A 11 43.89 31.95 -48.22
C ILE A 11 43.08 31.30 -47.10
N THR A 12 42.05 32.02 -46.64
CA THR A 12 41.00 31.50 -45.77
C THR A 12 39.97 30.81 -46.66
N SER A 13 39.98 29.48 -46.71
CA SER A 13 38.95 28.70 -47.39
C SER A 13 37.68 28.66 -46.52
N LEU A 14 36.73 29.56 -46.82
CA LEU A 14 35.36 29.51 -46.31
C LEU A 14 34.62 28.35 -47.00
N ALA A 15 34.47 27.22 -46.30
CA ALA A 15 33.52 26.19 -46.68
C ALA A 15 32.13 26.62 -46.21
N PHE A 16 31.33 27.19 -47.13
CA PHE A 16 29.89 27.35 -46.92
C PHE A 16 29.23 25.96 -46.90
N ILE A 17 29.02 25.41 -45.70
CA ILE A 17 28.06 24.33 -45.50
C ILE A 17 26.67 24.97 -45.62
N THR A 18 26.08 24.86 -46.80
CA THR A 18 24.68 25.18 -47.00
C THR A 18 23.86 24.09 -46.34
N SER A 19 23.36 24.36 -45.14
CA SER A 19 22.30 23.58 -44.50
C SER A 19 21.04 23.74 -45.34
N GLY A 20 20.88 22.91 -46.37
CA GLY A 20 19.66 22.83 -47.14
C GLY A 20 18.55 22.37 -46.22
N ALA A 21 17.69 23.29 -45.78
CA ALA A 21 16.39 22.95 -45.24
C ALA A 21 15.67 22.12 -46.32
N ILE A 22 15.46 20.83 -46.06
CA ILE A 22 14.67 19.97 -46.94
C ILE A 22 13.24 20.51 -46.89
N ALA A 23 12.86 21.29 -47.91
CA ALA A 23 11.50 21.76 -48.07
C ALA A 23 10.59 20.53 -48.23
N GLN A 24 9.69 20.33 -47.27
CA GLN A 24 8.71 19.25 -47.29
C GLN A 24 7.84 19.40 -48.54
N LYS A 25 7.83 18.38 -49.40
CA LYS A 25 7.15 18.42 -50.71
C LYS A 25 5.64 18.50 -50.50
N LYS A 26 5.01 19.65 -50.80
CA LYS A 26 3.55 19.83 -50.71
C LYS A 26 2.88 19.18 -51.93
N TYR A 27 1.99 18.20 -51.72
CA TYR A 27 1.29 17.46 -52.77
C TYR A 27 -0.10 18.06 -53.04
N LYS A 28 -0.71 17.75 -54.20
CA LYS A 28 -2.03 18.28 -54.62
C LYS A 28 -3.14 18.04 -53.58
N ASN A 29 -3.04 16.96 -52.81
CA ASN A 29 -4.02 16.56 -51.80
C ASN A 29 -3.52 16.78 -50.36
N THR A 30 -2.55 17.68 -50.13
CA THR A 30 -2.10 18.02 -48.76
C THR A 30 -3.09 18.99 -48.11
N THR A 31 -3.72 18.57 -47.02
CA THR A 31 -4.57 19.40 -46.16
C THR A 31 -3.74 19.94 -45.00
N ASP A 32 -3.82 21.26 -44.75
CA ASP A 32 -3.18 21.86 -43.59
C ASP A 32 -3.92 21.39 -42.32
N ILE A 33 -3.18 20.82 -41.36
CA ILE A 33 -3.73 20.25 -40.13
C ILE A 33 -3.81 21.37 -39.09
N PRO A 34 -4.98 21.64 -38.48
CA PRO A 34 -5.10 22.60 -37.39
C PRO A 34 -4.19 22.25 -36.21
N GLU A 35 -3.49 23.24 -35.65
CA GLU A 35 -2.56 23.03 -34.53
C GLU A 35 -3.24 22.39 -33.30
N ASN A 36 -4.51 22.72 -33.05
CA ASN A 36 -5.27 22.22 -31.90
C ASN A 36 -5.63 20.72 -31.96
N ILE A 37 -5.42 20.07 -33.11
CA ILE A 37 -5.58 18.61 -33.25
C ILE A 37 -4.23 17.88 -33.39
N MET A 38 -3.12 18.63 -33.41
CA MET A 38 -1.78 18.06 -33.40
C MET A 38 -1.30 17.81 -31.97
N THR A 39 -0.48 16.78 -31.78
CA THR A 39 0.27 16.61 -30.54
C THR A 39 1.45 17.58 -30.55
N PRO A 40 1.60 18.47 -29.57
CA PRO A 40 2.77 19.33 -29.48
C PRO A 40 4.06 18.51 -29.37
N ASN A 41 5.12 18.94 -30.04
CA ASN A 41 6.43 18.28 -29.94
C ASN A 41 7.08 18.45 -28.56
N VAL A 42 6.65 19.45 -27.78
CA VAL A 42 7.20 19.75 -26.46
C VAL A 42 6.04 20.10 -25.53
N VAL A 43 5.96 19.44 -24.38
CA VAL A 43 4.97 19.68 -23.34
C VAL A 43 5.68 19.82 -21.99
N GLU A 44 5.59 20.98 -21.37
CA GLU A 44 6.11 21.23 -20.03
C GLU A 44 5.20 20.64 -18.96
N THR A 45 5.75 19.83 -18.05
CA THR A 45 4.98 19.17 -16.99
C THR A 45 5.72 19.19 -15.66
N THR A 46 5.03 18.82 -14.58
CA THR A 46 5.62 18.70 -13.23
C THR A 46 6.63 17.55 -13.10
N ILE A 47 6.69 16.65 -14.08
CA ILE A 47 7.64 15.52 -14.11
C ILE A 47 8.81 15.77 -15.05
N GLY A 48 8.89 16.98 -15.62
CA GLY A 48 9.87 17.40 -16.63
C GLY A 48 9.22 17.71 -17.97
N THR A 49 10.05 18.15 -18.91
CA THR A 49 9.64 18.40 -20.30
C THR A 49 9.44 17.06 -21.02
N LEU A 50 8.29 16.90 -21.69
CA LEU A 50 7.97 15.75 -22.53
C LEU A 50 8.15 16.14 -24.00
N GLU A 51 8.98 15.37 -24.71
CA GLU A 51 9.33 15.61 -26.10
C GLU A 51 8.80 14.50 -27.01
N PHE A 52 8.30 14.91 -28.18
CA PHE A 52 7.69 14.04 -29.17
C PHE A 52 8.21 14.37 -30.57
N PHE A 53 8.30 13.34 -31.41
CA PHE A 53 8.53 13.46 -32.85
C PHE A 53 7.37 12.77 -33.57
N ASP A 54 6.57 13.53 -34.31
CA ASP A 54 5.38 13.03 -35.02
C ASP A 54 4.42 12.27 -34.09
N GLY A 55 4.24 12.79 -32.88
CA GLY A 55 3.43 12.16 -31.82
C GLY A 55 4.07 10.97 -31.11
N VAL A 56 5.24 10.51 -31.54
CA VAL A 56 5.99 9.43 -30.88
C VAL A 56 6.86 10.02 -29.76
N PRO A 57 6.77 9.54 -28.52
CA PRO A 57 7.61 10.04 -27.44
C PRO A 57 9.08 9.68 -27.68
N THR A 58 10.00 10.58 -27.32
CA THR A 58 11.43 10.25 -27.23
C THR A 58 11.66 9.15 -26.19
N LYS A 59 12.84 8.51 -26.25
CA LYS A 59 13.20 7.46 -25.27
C LYS A 59 13.20 8.03 -23.84
N GLU A 60 13.68 9.26 -23.70
CA GLU A 60 13.76 10.02 -22.45
C GLU A 60 12.35 10.30 -21.91
N THR A 61 11.42 10.76 -22.76
CA THR A 61 10.01 10.97 -22.43
C THR A 61 9.33 9.67 -21.98
N ALA A 62 9.54 8.58 -22.73
CA ALA A 62 9.03 7.27 -22.36
C ALA A 62 9.58 6.81 -21.00
N GLN A 63 10.86 7.06 -20.73
CA GLN A 63 11.48 6.69 -19.45
C GLN A 63 10.94 7.52 -18.28
N ILE A 64 10.85 8.84 -18.43
CA ILE A 64 10.32 9.74 -17.38
C ILE A 64 8.88 9.39 -17.03
N THR A 65 8.04 9.16 -18.04
CA THR A 65 6.62 8.79 -17.82
C THR A 65 6.49 7.43 -17.12
N GLN A 66 7.32 6.45 -17.46
CA GLN A 66 7.33 5.16 -16.75
C GLN A 66 7.83 5.29 -15.30
N VAL A 67 8.89 6.05 -15.05
CA VAL A 67 9.37 6.32 -13.68
C VAL A 67 8.29 7.00 -12.85
N PHE A 68 7.60 7.99 -13.42
CA PHE A 68 6.50 8.66 -12.73
C PHE A 68 5.34 7.71 -12.44
N LEU A 69 4.94 6.87 -13.41
CA LEU A 69 3.89 5.87 -13.22
C LEU A 69 4.23 4.89 -12.09
N LEU A 70 5.47 4.39 -12.05
CA LEU A 70 5.95 3.51 -11.00
C LEU A 70 5.98 4.21 -9.63
N LYS A 71 6.44 5.46 -9.57
CA LYS A 71 6.41 6.28 -8.35
C LYS A 71 4.98 6.47 -7.84
N SER A 72 4.05 6.83 -8.73
CA SER A 72 2.64 7.01 -8.39
C SER A 72 2.03 5.73 -7.83
N ARG A 73 2.27 4.59 -8.49
CA ARG A 73 1.83 3.27 -8.01
C ARG A 73 2.48 2.90 -6.67
N GLY A 74 3.74 3.25 -6.45
CA GLY A 74 4.43 3.02 -5.17
C GLY A 74 3.80 3.80 -4.01
N VAL A 75 3.46 5.08 -4.23
CA VAL A 75 2.75 5.90 -3.24
C VAL A 75 1.36 5.32 -2.95
N ASP A 76 0.61 4.95 -4.00
CA ASP A 76 -0.71 4.34 -3.85
C ASP A 76 -0.66 3.03 -3.07
N ALA A 77 0.31 2.16 -3.39
CA ALA A 77 0.53 0.90 -2.67
C ALA A 77 0.91 1.13 -1.21
N PHE A 78 1.77 2.12 -0.91
CA PHE A 78 2.12 2.48 0.47
C PHE A 78 0.88 2.89 1.27
N LEU A 79 0.10 3.85 0.75
CA LEU A 79 -1.08 4.37 1.45
C LEU A 79 -2.15 3.28 1.67
N LYS A 80 -2.41 2.46 0.65
CA LYS A 80 -3.34 1.32 0.76
C LYS A 80 -2.81 0.20 1.66
N GLY A 81 -1.49 0.10 1.81
CA GLY A 81 -0.81 -0.94 2.59
C GLY A 81 -0.73 -0.66 4.10
N ILE A 82 -0.94 0.58 4.54
CA ILE A 82 -0.80 0.99 5.95
C ILE A 82 -1.56 0.05 6.92
N PRO A 83 -2.84 -0.29 6.71
CA PRO A 83 -3.59 -1.13 7.65
C PRO A 83 -3.00 -2.55 7.78
N GLY A 84 -2.63 -3.16 6.64
CA GLY A 84 -2.02 -4.49 6.63
C GLY A 84 -0.63 -4.49 7.25
N ALA A 85 0.16 -3.44 7.03
CA ALA A 85 1.46 -3.28 7.68
C ALA A 85 1.32 -3.16 9.20
N SER A 86 0.34 -2.37 9.68
CA SER A 86 0.06 -2.22 11.12
C SER A 86 -0.32 -3.55 11.76
N LEU A 87 -1.23 -4.31 11.15
CA LEU A 87 -1.62 -5.64 11.66
C LEU A 87 -0.49 -6.64 11.66
N GLN A 88 0.36 -6.59 10.63
CA GLN A 88 1.49 -7.50 10.54
C GLN A 88 2.48 -7.28 11.68
N GLU A 89 2.73 -6.03 12.09
CA GLU A 89 3.60 -5.74 13.22
C GLU A 89 2.91 -6.01 14.58
N LEU A 90 1.60 -5.76 14.70
CA LEU A 90 0.80 -6.17 15.87
C LEU A 90 0.79 -7.69 16.09
N ARG A 91 1.01 -8.48 15.04
CA ARG A 91 1.22 -9.92 15.13
C ARG A 91 2.66 -10.29 15.48
N LYS A 92 3.64 -9.69 14.80
CA LYS A 92 5.06 -10.02 14.97
C LYS A 92 5.58 -9.68 16.37
N GLY A 93 5.14 -8.55 16.95
CA GLY A 93 5.56 -8.12 18.28
C GLY A 93 5.33 -9.20 19.34
N PRO A 94 4.07 -9.62 19.58
CA PRO A 94 3.75 -10.76 20.43
C PRO A 94 4.45 -12.06 20.04
N ALA A 95 4.55 -12.38 18.75
CA ALA A 95 5.20 -13.61 18.29
C ALA A 95 6.68 -13.67 18.68
N ALA A 96 7.38 -12.54 18.67
CA ALA A 96 8.78 -12.46 19.14
C ALA A 96 8.93 -12.76 20.63
N LEU A 97 7.85 -12.68 21.42
CA LEU A 97 7.78 -13.04 22.83
C LEU A 97 7.27 -14.48 23.06
N GLY A 98 7.10 -15.27 21.98
CA GLY A 98 6.62 -16.65 22.03
C GLY A 98 5.12 -16.84 21.79
N VAL A 99 4.38 -15.77 21.45
CA VAL A 99 2.95 -15.81 21.09
C VAL A 99 2.80 -16.07 19.59
N ASP A 100 3.27 -17.23 19.13
CA ASP A 100 3.50 -17.57 17.72
C ASP A 100 2.54 -18.62 17.15
N ALA A 101 1.60 -19.11 17.94
CA ALA A 101 0.66 -20.17 17.58
C ALA A 101 -0.74 -19.91 18.15
N ASN A 102 -1.75 -20.53 17.56
CA ASN A 102 -3.11 -20.51 18.12
C ASN A 102 -3.10 -21.04 19.56
N GLY A 103 -3.91 -20.42 20.43
CA GLY A 103 -3.98 -20.74 21.86
C GLY A 103 -2.89 -20.08 22.71
N LYS A 104 -1.88 -19.44 22.10
CA LYS A 104 -0.98 -18.52 22.80
C LYS A 104 -1.51 -17.10 22.61
N VAL A 105 -1.58 -16.32 23.68
CA VAL A 105 -2.13 -14.96 23.66
C VAL A 105 -1.21 -14.00 24.40
N ALA A 106 -1.11 -12.76 23.91
CA ALA A 106 -0.45 -11.69 24.66
C ALA A 106 -1.46 -11.06 25.63
N LEU A 107 -1.12 -11.03 26.90
CA LEU A 107 -1.88 -10.40 27.97
C LEU A 107 -1.06 -9.26 28.57
N PHE A 108 -1.71 -8.12 28.77
CA PHE A 108 -1.18 -7.06 29.61
C PHE A 108 -1.71 -7.27 31.02
N GLU A 109 -0.84 -7.72 31.92
CA GLU A 109 -1.18 -7.97 33.33
C GLU A 109 -1.58 -6.68 34.06
N ASN A 110 -0.96 -5.57 33.68
CA ASN A 110 -1.24 -4.24 34.21
C ASN A 110 -1.87 -3.35 33.13
N LEU A 111 -2.46 -2.24 33.56
CA LEU A 111 -2.86 -1.17 32.65
C LEU A 111 -1.64 -0.67 31.88
N MET A 112 -1.82 -0.41 30.59
CA MET A 112 -0.78 0.18 29.76
C MET A 112 -0.49 1.62 30.19
N ASP A 113 0.76 2.04 30.02
CA ASP A 113 1.23 3.41 30.25
C ASP A 113 2.03 3.92 29.04
N SER A 114 2.78 5.01 29.19
CA SER A 114 3.61 5.58 28.12
C SER A 114 4.77 4.69 27.65
N HIS A 115 5.11 3.62 28.38
CA HIS A 115 6.13 2.67 27.97
C HIS A 115 5.58 1.59 27.04
N ALA A 116 4.27 1.41 26.98
CA ALA A 116 3.64 0.45 26.08
C ALA A 116 3.84 0.85 24.61
N LEU A 117 4.44 -0.05 23.82
CA LEU A 117 4.71 0.16 22.40
C LEU A 117 3.50 -0.20 21.51
N PHE A 118 2.32 0.30 21.88
CA PHE A 118 1.07 0.12 21.14
C PHE A 118 0.52 1.47 20.69
N LEU A 119 0.12 1.56 19.41
CA LEU A 119 -0.43 2.79 18.86
C LEU A 119 -1.79 3.10 19.51
N THR A 120 -1.90 4.27 20.15
CA THR A 120 -3.15 4.78 20.74
C THR A 120 -3.82 3.81 21.72
N ALA A 121 -3.00 3.09 22.49
CA ALA A 121 -3.49 2.23 23.56
C ALA A 121 -4.33 2.99 24.59
N ASN A 122 -5.23 2.25 25.24
CA ASN A 122 -6.04 2.80 26.33
C ASN A 122 -5.37 2.49 27.67
N THR A 123 -5.23 3.49 28.54
CA THR A 123 -4.55 3.37 29.84
C THR A 123 -5.49 2.98 30.99
N SER A 124 -6.76 2.72 30.69
CA SER A 124 -7.84 2.48 31.65
C SER A 124 -8.56 1.14 31.43
N THR A 125 -8.00 0.25 30.59
CA THR A 125 -8.53 -1.10 30.37
C THR A 125 -7.39 -2.11 30.26
N LEU A 126 -7.59 -3.32 30.79
CA LEU A 126 -6.67 -4.44 30.55
C LEU A 126 -6.83 -4.96 29.12
N TYR A 127 -5.73 -5.33 28.49
CA TYR A 127 -5.72 -5.82 27.11
C TYR A 127 -5.30 -7.27 27.01
N ILE A 128 -5.96 -7.97 26.09
CA ILE A 128 -5.53 -9.27 25.57
C ILE A 128 -5.62 -9.24 24.04
N PHE A 129 -4.60 -9.80 23.38
CA PHE A 129 -4.49 -9.80 21.92
C PHE A 129 -4.32 -11.22 21.38
N PRO A 130 -5.41 -11.99 21.24
CA PRO A 130 -5.35 -13.26 20.52
C PRO A 130 -5.10 -13.02 19.03
N TYR A 131 -4.33 -13.92 18.44
CA TYR A 131 -4.17 -14.00 17.00
C TYR A 131 -4.55 -15.39 16.54
N VAL A 132 -5.41 -15.47 15.53
CA VAL A 132 -5.96 -16.71 14.99
C VAL A 132 -5.46 -16.92 13.57
N ASN A 133 -4.78 -18.03 13.33
CA ASN A 133 -4.38 -18.47 11.99
C ASN A 133 -5.15 -19.75 11.61
N THR A 134 -6.04 -19.65 10.64
CA THR A 134 -6.85 -20.78 10.14
C THR A 134 -6.22 -21.49 8.94
N LYS A 135 -5.03 -21.06 8.47
CA LYS A 135 -4.37 -21.64 7.29
C LYS A 135 -3.92 -23.07 7.56
N ASP A 136 -3.28 -23.28 8.71
CA ASP A 136 -2.65 -24.54 9.05
C ASP A 136 -3.57 -25.38 9.96
N ASP A 137 -4.32 -24.72 10.86
CA ASP A 137 -5.16 -25.37 11.85
C ASP A 137 -6.63 -25.54 11.43
N GLY A 138 -7.03 -24.98 10.29
CA GLY A 138 -8.42 -24.99 9.82
C GLY A 138 -9.34 -24.13 10.70
N PRO A 139 -10.62 -24.50 10.87
CA PRO A 139 -11.53 -23.79 11.77
C PRO A 139 -11.04 -23.77 13.23
N VAL A 140 -11.06 -22.60 13.86
CA VAL A 140 -10.57 -22.40 15.24
C VAL A 140 -11.68 -21.82 16.12
N VAL A 141 -11.81 -22.34 17.33
CA VAL A 141 -12.74 -21.81 18.34
C VAL A 141 -11.99 -20.88 19.29
N VAL A 142 -12.52 -19.67 19.49
CA VAL A 142 -12.10 -18.72 20.52
C VAL A 142 -13.18 -18.67 21.59
N GLU A 143 -12.85 -19.08 22.82
CA GLU A 143 -13.75 -18.97 23.95
C GLU A 143 -13.55 -17.61 24.65
N VAL A 144 -14.61 -16.82 24.70
CA VAL A 144 -14.58 -15.46 25.25
C VAL A 144 -15.31 -15.45 26.60
N PRO A 145 -14.67 -14.95 27.68
CA PRO A 145 -15.31 -14.75 28.96
C PRO A 145 -16.42 -13.67 28.91
N PRO A 146 -17.41 -13.72 29.83
CA PRO A 146 -18.39 -12.65 29.96
C PRO A 146 -17.75 -11.27 30.19
N MET A 147 -18.45 -10.21 29.77
CA MET A 147 -18.08 -8.80 29.97
C MET A 147 -16.80 -8.31 29.29
N MET A 148 -16.18 -9.13 28.43
CA MET A 148 -15.12 -8.67 27.53
C MET A 148 -15.71 -7.79 26.43
N LEU A 149 -14.96 -6.78 25.99
CA LEU A 149 -15.30 -5.94 24.83
C LEU A 149 -14.19 -6.00 23.79
N GLY A 150 -14.50 -6.18 22.53
CA GLY A 150 -13.47 -6.32 21.50
C GLY A 150 -14.01 -6.40 20.10
N ALA A 151 -13.13 -6.61 19.13
CA ALA A 151 -13.53 -6.90 17.76
C ALA A 151 -12.52 -7.83 17.07
N PHE A 152 -13.05 -8.62 16.16
CA PHE A 152 -12.29 -9.39 15.19
C PHE A 152 -12.04 -8.54 13.95
N ASP A 153 -10.77 -8.43 13.57
CA ASP A 153 -10.33 -7.83 12.31
C ASP A 153 -9.55 -8.86 11.49
N ASP A 154 -9.68 -8.75 10.16
CA ASP A 154 -8.88 -9.56 9.26
C ASP A 154 -7.46 -8.98 9.08
N ALA A 155 -6.60 -9.67 8.32
CA ALA A 155 -5.19 -9.31 8.19
C ALA A 155 -4.93 -7.94 7.52
N TRP A 156 -5.95 -7.31 6.96
CA TRP A 156 -5.90 -5.96 6.39
C TRP A 156 -6.57 -4.93 7.30
N PHE A 157 -6.73 -5.24 8.59
CA PHE A 157 -7.40 -4.40 9.59
C PHE A 157 -8.87 -4.12 9.26
N ARG A 158 -9.53 -5.01 8.51
CA ARG A 158 -10.95 -4.84 8.17
C ARG A 158 -11.81 -5.51 9.22
N PHE A 159 -12.77 -4.75 9.73
CA PHE A 159 -13.78 -5.24 10.65
C PHE A 159 -14.49 -6.50 10.16
N VAL A 160 -14.60 -7.49 11.04
CA VAL A 160 -15.34 -8.74 10.81
C VAL A 160 -16.53 -8.85 11.75
N SER A 161 -16.34 -8.68 13.06
CA SER A 161 -17.40 -8.77 14.06
C SER A 161 -16.96 -8.20 15.41
N ASP A 162 -17.92 -7.66 16.16
CA ASP A 162 -17.71 -7.30 17.57
C ASP A 162 -17.73 -8.52 18.50
N VAL A 163 -17.16 -8.31 19.68
CA VAL A 163 -17.19 -9.17 20.87
C VAL A 163 -17.75 -8.37 22.04
N GLY A 164 -18.55 -9.00 22.90
CA GLY A 164 -19.12 -8.36 24.07
C GLY A 164 -20.48 -7.71 23.82
N LEU A 165 -20.75 -6.61 24.52
CA LEU A 165 -22.08 -5.96 24.52
C LEU A 165 -22.60 -5.63 23.11
N ALA A 166 -21.71 -5.22 22.19
CA ALA A 166 -22.04 -4.95 20.79
C ALA A 166 -21.98 -6.20 19.90
N GLY A 167 -21.36 -7.27 20.38
CA GLY A 167 -21.20 -8.53 19.68
C GLY A 167 -22.41 -9.46 19.81
N PRO A 168 -22.38 -10.59 19.09
CA PRO A 168 -23.45 -11.58 19.11
C PRO A 168 -23.59 -12.27 20.48
N ASP A 169 -22.55 -12.25 21.32
CA ASP A 169 -22.58 -12.78 22.68
C ASP A 169 -23.35 -11.88 23.68
N LYS A 170 -23.67 -10.62 23.30
CA LYS A 170 -24.38 -9.64 24.14
C LYS A 170 -23.74 -9.45 25.52
N GLY A 171 -22.41 -9.56 25.61
CA GLY A 171 -21.64 -9.43 26.84
C GLY A 171 -21.71 -10.66 27.76
N LYS A 172 -22.39 -11.72 27.37
CA LYS A 172 -22.46 -12.97 28.16
C LYS A 172 -21.26 -13.89 27.94
N GLY A 173 -20.37 -13.53 27.01
CA GLY A 173 -19.30 -14.40 26.54
C GLY A 173 -19.85 -15.57 25.72
N GLY A 174 -18.95 -16.40 25.19
CA GLY A 174 -19.33 -17.57 24.40
C GLY A 174 -18.24 -18.06 23.48
N LYS A 175 -18.62 -18.97 22.58
CA LYS A 175 -17.68 -19.63 21.66
C LYS A 175 -17.80 -19.01 20.27
N TYR A 176 -16.73 -18.40 19.82
CA TYR A 176 -16.61 -17.82 18.48
C TYR A 176 -15.88 -18.80 17.57
N LEU A 177 -16.51 -19.25 16.49
CA LEU A 177 -15.91 -20.16 15.51
C LEU A 177 -15.38 -19.35 14.32
N VAL A 178 -14.06 -19.20 14.26
CA VAL A 178 -13.34 -18.54 13.17
C VAL A 178 -13.11 -19.54 12.05
N LEU A 179 -13.67 -19.25 10.88
CA LEU A 179 -13.58 -20.11 9.70
C LEU A 179 -12.49 -19.61 8.74
N PRO A 180 -11.77 -20.52 8.04
CA PRO A 180 -10.87 -20.10 6.98
C PRO A 180 -11.65 -19.45 5.81
N PRO A 181 -11.03 -18.54 5.05
CA PRO A 181 -11.64 -17.96 3.86
C PRO A 181 -12.12 -19.04 2.90
N GLY A 182 -13.38 -18.93 2.47
CA GLY A 182 -13.95 -19.87 1.51
C GLY A 182 -14.36 -21.23 2.08
N TYR A 183 -14.32 -21.45 3.40
CA TYR A 183 -14.75 -22.69 4.05
C TYR A 183 -16.12 -23.19 3.53
N LYS A 184 -16.18 -24.48 3.16
CA LYS A 184 -17.37 -25.17 2.59
C LYS A 184 -17.88 -26.34 3.44
N GLY A 185 -17.20 -26.65 4.54
CA GLY A 185 -17.62 -27.72 5.43
C GLY A 185 -18.85 -27.35 6.25
N GLU A 186 -19.34 -28.33 7.01
CA GLU A 186 -20.44 -28.11 7.95
C GLU A 186 -20.00 -27.18 9.09
N VAL A 187 -20.93 -26.35 9.55
CA VAL A 187 -20.73 -25.44 10.68
C VAL A 187 -21.63 -25.91 11.82
N PRO A 188 -21.06 -26.40 12.93
CA PRO A 188 -21.84 -26.89 14.05
C PRO A 188 -22.67 -25.78 14.71
N SER A 189 -23.80 -26.14 15.30
CA SER A 189 -24.61 -25.22 16.12
C SER A 189 -23.90 -24.85 17.42
N GLY A 190 -24.28 -23.71 18.02
CA GLY A 190 -23.76 -23.29 19.33
C GLY A 190 -22.55 -22.36 19.30
N TYR A 191 -22.14 -21.89 18.11
CA TYR A 191 -21.03 -20.96 17.93
C TYR A 191 -21.48 -19.65 17.28
N PHE A 192 -20.83 -18.56 17.65
CA PHE A 192 -20.87 -17.30 16.91
C PHE A 192 -19.87 -17.38 15.76
N VAL A 193 -20.37 -17.41 14.53
CA VAL A 193 -19.53 -17.69 13.36
C VAL A 193 -18.82 -16.43 12.87
N ILE A 194 -17.48 -16.48 12.80
CA ILE A 194 -16.61 -15.42 12.31
C ILE A 194 -16.04 -15.83 10.95
N LYS A 195 -16.24 -14.98 9.93
CA LYS A 195 -15.91 -15.27 8.52
C LYS A 195 -14.95 -14.21 7.95
N PRO A 196 -13.67 -14.22 8.35
CA PRO A 196 -12.66 -13.31 7.81
C PRO A 196 -12.40 -13.59 6.32
N ARG A 197 -11.94 -12.59 5.58
CA ARG A 197 -11.50 -12.75 4.18
C ARG A 197 -10.07 -13.26 4.06
N THR A 198 -9.35 -13.35 5.17
CA THR A 198 -7.96 -13.81 5.26
C THR A 198 -7.83 -14.92 6.28
N TYR A 199 -6.79 -15.77 6.14
CA TYR A 199 -6.54 -16.86 7.10
C TYR A 199 -6.15 -16.36 8.49
N ALA A 200 -5.48 -15.22 8.50
CA ALA A 200 -5.05 -14.47 9.66
C ALA A 200 -6.19 -13.58 10.16
N THR A 201 -6.52 -13.69 11.44
CA THR A 201 -7.51 -12.86 12.13
C THR A 201 -6.91 -12.37 13.44
N TRP A 202 -6.98 -11.07 13.65
CA TRP A 202 -6.58 -10.46 14.90
C TRP A 202 -7.81 -10.18 15.74
N LEU A 203 -7.68 -10.40 17.02
CA LEU A 203 -8.69 -10.07 18.01
C LEU A 203 -8.00 -9.21 19.06
N PHE A 204 -8.58 -8.06 19.37
CA PHE A 204 -8.30 -7.39 20.62
C PHE A 204 -9.50 -7.54 21.53
N MET A 205 -9.24 -7.72 22.82
CA MET A 205 -10.27 -7.59 23.82
C MET A 205 -9.77 -6.75 24.98
N ARG A 206 -10.73 -6.07 25.60
CA ARG A 206 -10.58 -5.24 26.78
C ARG A 206 -11.37 -5.86 27.91
N GLY A 207 -10.70 -6.05 29.04
CA GLY A 207 -11.31 -6.52 30.27
C GLY A 207 -12.02 -5.39 31.02
N ASN A 208 -13.15 -5.71 31.66
CA ASN A 208 -13.85 -4.78 32.54
C ASN A 208 -13.14 -4.68 33.89
N ILE A 209 -12.74 -3.47 34.28
CA ILE A 209 -12.04 -3.16 35.54
C ILE A 209 -12.95 -2.50 36.59
N SER A 210 -14.28 -2.57 36.43
CA SER A 210 -15.23 -1.89 37.33
C SER A 210 -15.16 -2.35 38.79
N LYS A 211 -14.48 -3.47 39.06
CA LYS A 211 -14.26 -4.03 40.40
C LYS A 211 -12.84 -3.76 40.93
N GLY A 212 -12.04 -2.95 40.25
CA GLY A 212 -10.62 -2.78 40.52
C GLY A 212 -9.74 -3.63 39.62
N VAL A 213 -8.43 -3.40 39.70
CA VAL A 213 -7.37 -4.15 39.00
C VAL A 213 -6.52 -4.98 39.99
N ASP A 214 -6.91 -4.98 41.27
CA ASP A 214 -6.24 -5.66 42.39
C ASP A 214 -6.82 -7.05 42.65
#